data_AF-A0A2G8S513-F1
#
_entry.id   AF-A0A2G8S513-F1
#
_cell.length_a   1.000
_cell.length_b   1.000
_cell.length_c   1.000
_cell.angle_alpha   90.00
_cell.angle_beta   90.00
_cell.angle_gamma   90.00
#
_symmetry.space_group_name_H-M   'P 1'
#
loop_
_entity.id
_entity.type
_entity.pdbx_description
1 polymer ?
#
loop_
_entity_poly.entity_id
_entity_poly.type
_entity_poly.pdbx_seq_one_letter_code
_entity_poly.pdbx_strand_id
1 'polypeptide(L)'
;MDHSSFADSQPREPKKTSQISPTTVDLQHGAAKTFIVDLALLGDPIPSVSVKEGPKSMPIGEHQIDNSNSPLSLHEVLEKTPLPPLSVDVPPDSLPSSTDTESVHTPIQPPGLPLPVDDTTVEPSETVPPVSPVEDRDTERATPASFSLSGLQPLRTLIPEDLLPDDLLVFDPNNISRTPYGSHPEEPVRYVRVFPKPKASQEPASEFSDGSPTGDRRDRPIRIARLYLKKTNVLGDGHHSSVYSAPLRLRLSAESNEESTVRVGVKTADARCGAHEMLRREAVAYNAFPRHLMEDRYPSVNVKPSQPAASSAQTGSSATPEGAAHVDVEMGDGTGTGGTAAPAAPTSQSDASGVFPGEADKSAHTPTPGHDLKPAVVPKFFGYYAAVDADGRVIDHDHSHPSCDKDDTCAVSWPTRLLLVEECGKPVVYRRLTHEQRIACYKLLKRLHAAGFTQGSVYERNILVQPGPLSAPPGERSDRTPSFRIIDFGRMKRREEFSSSMRFAQECQQEKEWAYKTLVDAFE
;
A
#
# COMPACT_ATOMS: atom_id res chain seq x y z
N MET A 1 0.68 -35.48 76.15
CA MET A 1 -0.76 -35.19 76.02
C MET A 1 -1.00 -34.81 74.57
N ASP A 2 -1.50 -35.82 73.88
CA ASP A 2 -2.22 -35.92 72.61
C ASP A 2 -1.71 -35.27 71.30
N HIS A 3 -1.27 -36.19 70.44
CA HIS A 3 -1.23 -36.14 68.99
C HIS A 3 -2.63 -36.40 68.38
N SER A 4 -3.00 -35.64 67.35
CA SER A 4 -3.94 -36.03 66.26
C SER A 4 -3.99 -34.86 65.25
N SER A 5 -4.22 -35.00 63.96
CA SER A 5 -4.27 -36.11 63.01
C SER A 5 -4.37 -35.48 61.61
N PHE A 6 -3.78 -36.14 60.61
CA PHE A 6 -3.93 -35.87 59.18
C PHE A 6 -5.41 -35.86 58.72
N ALA A 7 -5.73 -35.05 57.71
CA ALA A 7 -6.88 -35.28 56.85
C ALA A 7 -6.54 -34.92 55.38
N ASP A 8 -6.51 -35.97 54.57
CA ASP A 8 -6.48 -36.01 53.12
C ASP A 8 -7.62 -35.20 52.48
N SER A 9 -7.30 -34.50 51.39
CA SER A 9 -8.29 -33.93 50.47
C SER A 9 -8.33 -34.75 49.18
N GLN A 10 -9.37 -35.56 49.03
CA GLN A 10 -9.69 -36.30 47.79
C GLN A 10 -10.43 -35.38 46.77
N PRO A 11 -10.21 -35.57 45.46
CA PRO A 11 -10.86 -34.78 44.41
C PRO A 11 -12.30 -35.25 44.15
N ARG A 12 -13.21 -34.29 43.93
CA ARG A 12 -14.63 -34.54 43.60
C ARG A 12 -14.81 -34.90 42.12
N GLU A 13 -15.53 -35.98 41.87
CA GLU A 13 -16.05 -36.37 40.54
C GLU A 13 -17.08 -35.36 39.99
N PRO A 14 -17.14 -35.16 38.65
CA PRO A 14 -18.18 -34.36 38.02
C PRO A 14 -19.47 -35.17 37.78
N LYS A 15 -20.60 -34.58 38.19
CA LYS A 15 -21.96 -35.11 37.96
C LYS A 15 -22.35 -35.04 36.49
N LYS A 16 -22.96 -36.13 36.03
CA LYS A 16 -23.57 -36.34 34.71
C LYS A 16 -24.89 -35.57 34.53
N THR A 17 -25.01 -35.01 33.31
CA THR A 17 -26.19 -34.93 32.43
C THR A 17 -27.45 -34.17 32.87
N SER A 18 -27.80 -33.16 32.08
CA SER A 18 -29.19 -32.86 31.73
C SER A 18 -29.25 -32.51 30.24
N GLN A 19 -29.96 -33.37 29.48
CA GLN A 19 -30.26 -33.21 28.07
C GLN A 19 -31.35 -32.14 27.92
N ILE A 20 -31.14 -31.17 27.04
CA ILE A 20 -32.17 -30.25 26.55
C ILE A 20 -32.33 -30.52 25.06
N SER A 21 -33.54 -30.90 24.66
CA SER A 21 -33.94 -31.13 23.27
C SER A 21 -33.98 -29.82 22.48
N PRO A 22 -33.62 -29.81 21.18
CA PRO A 22 -33.73 -28.61 20.37
C PRO A 22 -35.17 -28.39 19.88
N THR A 23 -35.68 -27.18 20.11
CA THR A 23 -36.93 -26.67 19.52
C THR A 23 -36.63 -26.13 18.13
N THR A 24 -37.26 -26.73 17.12
CA THR A 24 -37.23 -26.27 15.73
C THR A 24 -37.98 -24.94 15.62
N VAL A 25 -37.29 -23.88 15.20
CA VAL A 25 -37.92 -22.62 14.78
C VAL A 25 -37.83 -22.54 13.27
N ASP A 26 -39.00 -22.59 12.63
CA ASP A 26 -39.20 -22.49 11.20
C ASP A 26 -39.06 -21.02 10.77
N LEU A 27 -38.03 -20.72 9.96
CA LEU A 27 -37.77 -19.38 9.44
C LEU A 27 -37.67 -19.48 7.91
N GLN A 28 -38.81 -19.24 7.26
CA GLN A 28 -38.89 -19.04 5.82
C GLN A 28 -38.11 -17.77 5.43
N HIS A 29 -37.01 -17.94 4.70
CA HIS A 29 -36.34 -16.86 3.98
C HIS A 29 -36.28 -17.17 2.49
N GLY A 30 -36.76 -16.21 1.70
CA GLY A 30 -36.82 -16.25 0.25
C GLY A 30 -35.44 -16.36 -0.40
N ALA A 31 -35.38 -17.18 -1.44
CA ALA A 31 -34.19 -17.53 -2.17
C ALA A 31 -33.64 -16.35 -3.00
N ALA A 32 -32.42 -15.91 -2.68
CA ALA A 32 -31.53 -15.25 -3.63
C ALA A 32 -30.55 -16.32 -4.16
N LYS A 33 -30.74 -16.74 -5.41
CA LYS A 33 -29.86 -17.68 -6.11
C LYS A 33 -28.49 -17.05 -6.31
N THR A 34 -27.50 -17.53 -5.57
CA THR A 34 -26.09 -17.29 -5.85
C THR A 34 -25.55 -18.55 -6.54
N PHE A 35 -25.06 -18.41 -7.77
CA PHE A 35 -24.40 -19.49 -8.49
C PHE A 35 -23.04 -19.74 -7.83
N ILE A 36 -22.93 -20.86 -7.12
CA ILE A 36 -21.65 -21.44 -6.70
C ILE A 36 -21.19 -22.33 -7.86
N VAL A 37 -20.03 -22.00 -8.44
CA VAL A 37 -19.31 -22.91 -9.34
C VAL A 37 -18.45 -23.80 -8.45
N ASP A 38 -18.90 -25.03 -8.25
CA ASP A 38 -18.09 -26.12 -7.67
C ASP A 38 -16.97 -26.47 -8.65
N LEU A 39 -15.72 -26.13 -8.30
CA LEU A 39 -14.54 -26.71 -8.92
C LEU A 39 -14.20 -28.00 -8.17
N ALA A 40 -14.85 -29.09 -8.55
CA ALA A 40 -14.49 -30.43 -8.11
C ALA A 40 -13.11 -30.81 -8.68
N LEU A 41 -12.11 -30.87 -7.79
CA LEU A 41 -10.82 -31.48 -8.07
C LEU A 41 -11.00 -33.00 -8.12
N LEU A 42 -10.94 -33.57 -9.33
CA LEU A 42 -10.76 -35.00 -9.53
C LEU A 42 -9.28 -35.34 -9.29
N GLY A 43 -9.00 -35.98 -8.16
CA GLY A 43 -7.73 -36.63 -7.87
C GLY A 43 -8.01 -37.96 -7.17
N ASP A 44 -7.77 -39.05 -7.88
CA ASP A 44 -7.91 -40.40 -7.35
C ASP A 44 -6.93 -40.67 -6.18
N PRO A 45 -7.31 -41.51 -5.20
CA PRO A 45 -6.51 -41.78 -4.02
C PRO A 45 -5.32 -42.70 -4.31
N ILE A 46 -4.11 -42.24 -3.97
CA ILE A 46 -2.89 -43.06 -3.92
C ILE A 46 -2.95 -43.96 -2.67
N PRO A 47 -2.70 -45.28 -2.77
CA PRO A 47 -2.77 -46.18 -1.63
C PRO A 47 -1.63 -45.93 -0.63
N SER A 48 -2.00 -45.90 0.64
CA SER A 48 -1.14 -45.74 1.82
C SER A 48 -0.12 -46.86 1.94
N VAL A 49 1.17 -46.54 1.86
CA VAL A 49 2.28 -47.43 2.24
C VAL A 49 2.59 -47.22 3.72
N SER A 50 2.32 -48.24 4.53
CA SER A 50 2.70 -48.35 5.94
C SER A 50 4.23 -48.46 6.06
N VAL A 51 4.88 -47.42 6.58
CA VAL A 51 6.29 -47.50 7.01
C VAL A 51 6.33 -47.73 8.52
N LYS A 52 6.92 -48.87 8.90
CA LYS A 52 7.16 -49.29 10.28
C LYS A 52 8.21 -48.39 10.94
N GLU A 53 7.93 -48.00 12.18
CA GLU A 53 8.89 -47.41 13.10
C GLU A 53 10.00 -48.40 13.46
N GLY A 54 11.23 -47.90 13.54
CA GLY A 54 12.39 -48.60 14.07
C GLY A 54 13.52 -47.61 14.39
N PRO A 55 14.10 -47.63 15.60
CA PRO A 55 14.97 -46.56 16.10
C PRO A 55 16.45 -46.83 15.81
N LYS A 56 17.26 -45.76 15.73
CA LYS A 56 18.62 -45.66 16.32
C LYS A 56 19.29 -44.33 15.99
N SER A 57 19.68 -43.66 17.06
CA SER A 57 20.72 -42.64 17.14
C SER A 57 22.09 -43.21 16.72
N MET A 58 22.97 -42.36 16.16
CA MET A 58 24.46 -42.42 16.12
C MET A 58 25.00 -41.30 15.20
N PRO A 59 26.29 -40.90 15.27
CA PRO A 59 26.73 -39.62 15.81
C PRO A 59 27.21 -38.61 14.75
N ILE A 60 27.41 -37.38 15.23
CA ILE A 60 28.02 -36.24 14.51
C ILE A 60 29.47 -36.60 14.15
N GLY A 61 29.74 -36.73 12.86
CA GLY A 61 31.08 -36.77 12.29
C GLY A 61 31.32 -35.51 11.45
N GLU A 62 32.30 -34.70 11.87
CA GLU A 62 32.83 -33.58 11.10
C GLU A 62 33.45 -34.10 9.80
N HIS A 63 32.91 -33.68 8.66
CA HIS A 63 33.56 -33.85 7.35
C HIS A 63 33.95 -32.47 6.80
N GLN A 64 35.26 -32.24 6.76
CA GLN A 64 35.92 -31.26 5.90
C GLN A 64 35.49 -31.51 4.44
N ILE A 65 34.92 -30.50 3.80
CA ILE A 65 34.68 -30.48 2.36
C ILE A 65 35.65 -29.47 1.75
N ASP A 66 36.53 -29.95 0.90
CA ASP A 66 37.41 -29.17 0.04
C ASP A 66 36.59 -28.29 -0.90
N ASN A 67 36.78 -26.97 -0.77
CA ASN A 67 36.25 -25.96 -1.67
C ASN A 67 37.22 -25.73 -2.83
N SER A 68 37.06 -26.48 -3.91
CA SER A 68 37.59 -26.12 -5.21
C SER A 68 36.60 -26.48 -6.30
N ASN A 69 35.59 -25.63 -6.51
CA ASN A 69 34.91 -25.49 -7.79
C ASN A 69 34.22 -24.13 -7.85
N SER A 70 34.77 -23.25 -8.68
CA SER A 70 34.16 -21.96 -9.04
C SER A 70 33.03 -22.22 -10.05
N PRO A 71 31.81 -21.70 -9.86
CA PRO A 71 30.80 -21.72 -10.90
C PRO A 71 31.03 -20.58 -11.90
N LEU A 72 31.01 -20.94 -13.18
CA LEU A 72 31.12 -20.04 -14.32
C LEU A 72 29.98 -19.02 -14.35
N SER A 73 30.33 -17.79 -14.71
CA SER A 73 29.45 -16.63 -14.87
C SER A 73 28.43 -16.86 -16.00
N LEU A 74 27.14 -16.80 -15.66
CA LEU A 74 25.98 -16.85 -16.56
C LEU A 74 25.68 -15.48 -17.21
N HIS A 75 26.65 -14.57 -17.26
CA HIS A 75 26.44 -13.17 -17.62
C HIS A 75 26.76 -12.82 -19.09
N GLU A 76 27.03 -13.80 -19.96
CA GLU A 76 27.55 -13.52 -21.31
C GLU A 76 26.77 -14.12 -22.49
N VAL A 77 25.61 -14.76 -22.26
CA VAL A 77 24.82 -15.40 -23.34
C VAL A 77 23.60 -14.60 -23.78
N LEU A 78 23.18 -13.55 -23.07
CA LEU A 78 21.86 -12.92 -23.32
C LEU A 78 21.83 -11.67 -24.22
N GLU A 79 22.95 -11.19 -24.79
CA GLU A 79 22.94 -9.91 -25.53
C GLU A 79 23.16 -9.97 -27.06
N LYS A 80 23.32 -11.14 -27.69
CA LYS A 80 23.57 -11.18 -29.14
C LYS A 80 22.92 -12.37 -29.85
N THR A 81 21.62 -12.29 -30.08
CA THR A 81 20.99 -13.10 -31.14
C THR A 81 19.96 -12.25 -31.89
N PRO A 82 20.20 -11.87 -33.17
CA PRO A 82 19.18 -11.22 -33.97
C PRO A 82 18.13 -12.25 -34.40
N LEU A 83 16.86 -11.95 -34.13
CA LEU A 83 15.72 -12.80 -34.50
C LEU A 83 15.51 -12.79 -36.04
N PRO A 84 15.15 -13.93 -36.65
CA PRO A 84 14.76 -13.96 -38.06
C PRO A 84 13.36 -13.37 -38.27
N PRO A 85 13.07 -12.79 -39.45
CA PRO A 85 11.75 -12.27 -39.76
C PRO A 85 10.78 -13.44 -40.00
N LEU A 86 9.70 -13.47 -39.22
CA LEU A 86 8.55 -14.36 -39.44
C LEU A 86 7.54 -13.63 -40.33
N SER A 87 7.44 -14.06 -41.58
CA SER A 87 6.29 -13.77 -42.45
C SER A 87 5.24 -14.86 -42.24
N VAL A 88 4.07 -14.48 -41.73
CA VAL A 88 2.89 -15.34 -41.69
C VAL A 88 1.79 -14.64 -42.46
N ASP A 89 1.48 -15.16 -43.64
CA ASP A 89 0.29 -14.82 -44.41
C ASP A 89 -0.95 -15.36 -43.70
N VAL A 90 -1.89 -14.47 -43.39
CA VAL A 90 -3.22 -14.83 -42.87
C VAL A 90 -4.27 -14.47 -43.94
N PRO A 91 -5.13 -15.41 -44.35
CA PRO A 91 -6.20 -15.13 -45.31
C PRO A 91 -7.35 -14.36 -44.65
N PRO A 92 -8.07 -13.49 -45.39
CA PRO A 92 -9.24 -12.79 -44.88
C PRO A 92 -10.48 -13.70 -45.02
N ASP A 93 -11.30 -13.79 -43.98
CA ASP A 93 -12.76 -13.61 -44.11
C ASP A 93 -13.52 -13.91 -42.81
N SER A 94 -14.67 -13.19 -42.71
CA SER A 94 -15.89 -13.49 -41.92
C SER A 94 -16.16 -12.55 -40.74
N LEU A 95 -16.68 -11.37 -41.07
CA LEU A 95 -17.49 -10.53 -40.18
C LEU A 95 -18.88 -11.16 -39.96
N PRO A 96 -19.44 -11.11 -38.74
CA PRO A 96 -20.89 -11.13 -38.55
C PRO A 96 -21.44 -9.73 -38.22
N SER A 97 -22.51 -9.43 -38.96
CA SER A 97 -23.44 -8.31 -38.92
C SER A 97 -23.91 -7.93 -37.50
N SER A 98 -23.88 -6.63 -37.21
CA SER A 98 -24.59 -5.98 -36.12
C SER A 98 -26.09 -5.96 -36.40
N THR A 99 -26.90 -6.36 -35.43
CA THR A 99 -28.34 -6.09 -35.39
C THR A 99 -28.64 -5.09 -34.29
N ASP A 100 -29.38 -4.06 -34.70
CA ASP A 100 -29.91 -2.95 -33.93
C ASP A 100 -30.69 -3.38 -32.68
N THR A 101 -30.59 -2.57 -31.62
CA THR A 101 -31.66 -2.48 -30.62
C THR A 101 -31.82 -1.04 -30.18
N GLU A 102 -33.04 -0.55 -30.42
CA GLU A 102 -33.51 0.81 -30.28
C GLU A 102 -33.47 1.30 -28.82
N SER A 103 -32.95 2.52 -28.63
CA SER A 103 -33.02 3.23 -27.36
C SER A 103 -34.29 4.10 -27.33
N VAL A 104 -35.22 3.76 -26.45
CA VAL A 104 -36.42 4.55 -26.17
C VAL A 104 -36.05 5.71 -25.26
N HIS A 105 -35.96 6.92 -25.83
CA HIS A 105 -35.89 8.18 -25.08
C HIS A 105 -37.27 8.56 -24.55
N THR A 106 -37.40 8.71 -23.23
CA THR A 106 -38.51 9.41 -22.58
C THR A 106 -38.07 10.83 -22.19
N PRO A 107 -38.89 11.88 -22.42
CA PRO A 107 -38.52 13.25 -22.07
C PRO A 107 -38.79 13.53 -20.58
N ILE A 108 -37.77 14.03 -19.87
CA ILE A 108 -37.87 14.54 -18.51
C ILE A 108 -38.38 16.00 -18.55
N GLN A 109 -39.51 16.23 -17.89
CA GLN A 109 -40.08 17.56 -17.62
C GLN A 109 -39.38 18.17 -16.39
N PRO A 110 -38.95 19.45 -16.41
CA PRO A 110 -38.41 20.11 -15.21
C PRO A 110 -39.54 20.59 -14.29
N PRO A 111 -39.48 20.34 -12.96
CA PRO A 111 -40.41 20.92 -12.00
C PRO A 111 -40.08 22.40 -11.73
N GLY A 112 -41.15 23.19 -11.56
CA GLY A 112 -41.16 24.64 -11.54
C GLY A 112 -40.47 25.30 -10.35
N LEU A 113 -39.99 26.51 -10.63
CA LEU A 113 -39.47 27.50 -9.68
C LEU A 113 -40.62 28.13 -8.87
N PRO A 114 -40.50 28.26 -7.54
CA PRO A 114 -41.35 29.17 -6.77
C PRO A 114 -40.81 30.61 -6.80
N LEU A 115 -41.75 31.54 -6.93
CA LEU A 115 -41.58 33.00 -6.88
C LEU A 115 -41.21 33.52 -5.47
N PRO A 116 -40.64 34.73 -5.37
CA PRO A 116 -40.18 35.32 -4.12
C PRO A 116 -41.36 35.89 -3.32
N VAL A 117 -41.33 35.71 -2.00
CA VAL A 117 -42.16 36.45 -1.05
C VAL A 117 -41.30 37.51 -0.36
N ASP A 118 -41.78 38.74 -0.47
CA ASP A 118 -41.25 39.95 0.14
C ASP A 118 -41.53 40.02 1.65
N ASP A 119 -40.55 40.58 2.34
CA ASP A 119 -40.65 41.66 3.34
C ASP A 119 -41.43 41.42 4.65
N THR A 120 -40.68 41.32 5.77
CA THR A 120 -41.05 42.00 7.04
C THR A 120 -39.84 42.21 7.97
N THR A 121 -39.31 43.43 7.95
CA THR A 121 -39.01 44.39 9.05
C THR A 121 -38.87 43.97 10.54
N VAL A 122 -37.85 44.60 11.20
CA VAL A 122 -37.60 44.93 12.65
C VAL A 122 -37.43 43.77 13.65
N GLU A 123 -36.54 43.71 14.66
CA GLU A 123 -35.86 44.65 15.60
C GLU A 123 -34.54 44.02 16.12
N PRO A 124 -33.58 44.81 16.68
CA PRO A 124 -32.39 44.31 17.33
C PRO A 124 -32.61 44.17 18.85
N SER A 125 -32.48 42.95 19.38
CA SER A 125 -32.37 42.73 20.81
C SER A 125 -31.15 41.85 21.10
N GLU A 126 -30.00 42.51 21.26
CA GLU A 126 -28.79 41.94 21.86
C GLU A 126 -29.11 41.51 23.29
N THR A 127 -29.36 40.21 23.45
CA THR A 127 -29.30 39.54 24.75
C THR A 127 -28.28 38.44 24.56
N VAL A 128 -27.05 38.64 25.03
CA VAL A 128 -25.99 37.63 25.01
C VAL A 128 -26.51 36.44 25.83
N PRO A 129 -26.82 35.29 25.22
CA PRO A 129 -27.30 34.15 25.97
C PRO A 129 -26.15 33.63 26.86
N PRO A 130 -26.46 33.12 28.06
CA PRO A 130 -25.47 32.49 28.91
C PRO A 130 -24.77 31.39 28.12
N VAL A 131 -23.43 31.40 28.13
CA VAL A 131 -22.58 30.37 27.55
C VAL A 131 -23.05 29.02 28.09
N SER A 132 -23.75 28.26 27.23
CA SER A 132 -24.20 26.90 27.53
C SER A 132 -22.99 26.08 27.98
N PRO A 133 -23.15 25.18 28.97
CA PRO A 133 -22.09 24.26 29.35
C PRO A 133 -21.58 23.59 28.08
N VAL A 134 -20.26 23.60 27.88
CA VAL A 134 -19.57 22.98 26.75
C VAL A 134 -20.13 21.57 26.62
N GLU A 135 -21.02 21.37 25.65
CA GLU A 135 -21.72 20.12 25.47
C GLU A 135 -20.65 19.05 25.25
N ASP A 136 -20.69 18.07 26.16
CA ASP A 136 -19.80 16.93 26.20
C ASP A 136 -19.79 16.33 24.80
N ARG A 137 -18.65 16.43 24.11
CA ARG A 137 -18.49 16.18 22.68
C ARG A 137 -19.31 14.97 22.26
N ASP A 138 -20.38 15.23 21.52
CA ASP A 138 -21.31 14.25 20.98
C ASP A 138 -20.57 12.97 20.58
N THR A 139 -20.84 11.88 21.31
CA THR A 139 -20.39 10.54 20.95
C THR A 139 -21.08 10.18 19.64
N GLU A 140 -20.45 10.58 18.53
CA GLU A 140 -20.95 10.40 17.18
C GLU A 140 -21.20 8.91 16.94
N ARG A 141 -22.48 8.52 16.87
CA ARG A 141 -22.88 7.13 16.66
C ARG A 141 -22.81 6.80 15.18
N ALA A 142 -22.13 5.72 14.82
CA ALA A 142 -22.09 5.27 13.43
C ALA A 142 -23.50 4.85 12.95
N THR A 143 -23.90 5.36 11.79
CA THR A 143 -25.12 4.93 11.10
C THR A 143 -24.80 3.82 10.09
N PRO A 144 -25.77 2.98 9.67
CA PRO A 144 -25.54 1.98 8.62
C PRO A 144 -24.93 2.54 7.33
N ALA A 145 -25.25 3.80 6.98
CA ALA A 145 -24.68 4.49 5.83
C ALA A 145 -23.18 4.77 5.96
N SER A 146 -22.67 4.91 7.19
CA SER A 146 -21.25 5.18 7.47
C SER A 146 -20.32 4.04 7.03
N PHE A 147 -20.86 2.83 6.88
CA PHE A 147 -20.14 1.64 6.43
C PHE A 147 -20.25 1.39 4.91
N SER A 148 -21.04 2.21 4.20
CA SER A 148 -21.26 2.06 2.76
C SER A 148 -20.01 2.45 1.98
N LEU A 149 -19.64 1.63 1.00
CA LEU A 149 -18.56 1.94 0.05
C LEU A 149 -19.06 2.73 -1.16
N SER A 150 -20.38 2.88 -1.31
CA SER A 150 -21.00 3.48 -2.50
C SER A 150 -20.61 4.94 -2.64
N GLY A 151 -20.13 5.34 -3.83
CA GLY A 151 -19.71 6.71 -4.13
C GLY A 151 -18.33 7.10 -3.57
N LEU A 152 -17.72 6.29 -2.71
CA LEU A 152 -16.43 6.61 -2.12
C LEU A 152 -15.27 6.26 -3.08
N GLN A 153 -14.30 7.18 -3.20
CA GLN A 153 -13.09 6.97 -3.97
C GLN A 153 -11.99 6.32 -3.11
N PRO A 154 -11.17 5.40 -3.65
CA PRO A 154 -9.97 4.94 -2.97
C PRO A 154 -9.01 6.09 -2.67
N LEU A 155 -8.35 6.05 -1.53
CA LEU A 155 -7.29 6.99 -1.19
C LEU A 155 -6.07 6.72 -2.09
N ARG A 156 -5.78 7.67 -2.98
CA ARG A 156 -4.77 7.52 -4.06
C ARG A 156 -3.44 8.14 -3.73
N THR A 157 -3.42 9.15 -2.88
CA THR A 157 -2.23 9.91 -2.52
C THR A 157 -1.76 9.46 -1.14
N LEU A 158 -0.44 9.55 -0.90
CA LEU A 158 0.06 9.40 0.46
C LEU A 158 -0.47 10.54 1.32
N ILE A 159 -0.88 10.21 2.54
CA ILE A 159 -1.24 11.20 3.55
C ILE A 159 0.07 11.86 4.00
N PRO A 160 0.17 13.20 3.94
CA PRO A 160 1.32 13.91 4.51
C PRO A 160 1.57 13.52 5.96
N GLU A 161 2.83 13.45 6.38
CA GLU A 161 3.20 12.93 7.71
C GLU A 161 2.61 13.76 8.87
N ASP A 162 2.49 15.07 8.64
CA ASP A 162 1.85 16.07 9.48
C ASP A 162 0.31 16.02 9.43
N LEU A 163 -0.27 15.23 8.54
CA LEU A 163 -1.71 14.95 8.48
C LEU A 163 -2.09 13.50 8.84
N LEU A 164 -1.11 12.61 9.01
CA LEU A 164 -1.41 11.24 9.45
C LEU A 164 -2.12 11.25 10.82
N PRO A 165 -3.18 10.44 11.01
CA PRO A 165 -3.88 10.34 12.29
C PRO A 165 -2.98 9.79 13.40
N ASP A 166 -2.93 10.47 14.55
CA ASP A 166 -2.30 9.94 15.77
C ASP A 166 -3.21 8.87 16.39
N ASP A 167 -4.52 9.14 16.39
CA ASP A 167 -5.57 8.28 16.91
C ASP A 167 -6.55 7.87 15.81
N LEU A 168 -7.06 6.64 15.92
CA LEU A 168 -8.04 6.06 15.02
C LEU A 168 -9.21 5.53 15.83
N LEU A 169 -10.40 6.09 15.63
CA LEU A 169 -11.65 5.60 16.22
C LEU A 169 -12.26 4.58 15.26
N VAL A 170 -12.30 3.32 15.68
CA VAL A 170 -12.69 2.19 14.83
C VAL A 170 -14.09 1.71 15.20
N PHE A 171 -15.05 1.94 14.31
CA PHE A 171 -16.40 1.39 14.43
C PHE A 171 -16.42 0.01 13.78
N ASP A 172 -16.69 -1.03 14.58
CA ASP A 172 -16.56 -2.43 14.16
C ASP A 172 -17.69 -3.30 14.74
N PRO A 173 -18.92 -3.20 14.21
CA PRO A 173 -20.08 -3.94 14.72
C PRO A 173 -19.96 -5.46 14.56
N ASN A 174 -18.95 -5.95 13.84
CA ASN A 174 -18.71 -7.38 13.63
C ASN A 174 -17.52 -7.93 14.40
N ASN A 175 -16.90 -7.11 15.26
CA ASN A 175 -15.71 -7.46 16.07
C ASN A 175 -14.59 -8.12 15.24
N ILE A 176 -14.36 -7.62 14.02
CA ILE A 176 -13.24 -8.00 13.14
C ILE A 176 -11.91 -7.74 13.85
N SER A 177 -11.86 -6.66 14.61
CA SER A 177 -10.74 -6.20 15.42
C SER A 177 -10.42 -7.09 16.62
N ARG A 178 -11.33 -8.00 17.00
CA ARG A 178 -11.22 -8.91 18.17
C ARG A 178 -10.95 -8.19 19.48
N THR A 179 -11.60 -7.07 19.70
CA THR A 179 -11.41 -6.29 20.92
C THR A 179 -12.28 -6.86 22.03
N PRO A 180 -11.72 -7.22 23.20
CA PRO A 180 -12.49 -7.82 24.29
C PRO A 180 -13.43 -6.81 24.97
N TYR A 181 -13.19 -5.51 24.79
CA TYR A 181 -13.90 -4.43 25.47
C TYR A 181 -15.12 -3.90 24.71
N GLY A 182 -15.37 -4.37 23.48
CA GLY A 182 -16.54 -4.01 22.69
C GLY A 182 -17.80 -4.75 23.16
N SER A 183 -18.27 -4.47 24.37
CA SER A 183 -19.57 -4.99 24.84
C SER A 183 -20.74 -4.36 24.09
N HIS A 184 -20.53 -3.20 23.48
CA HIS A 184 -21.50 -2.53 22.63
C HIS A 184 -20.97 -2.38 21.19
N PRO A 185 -21.68 -2.90 20.17
CA PRO A 185 -21.27 -2.82 18.76
C PRO A 185 -21.30 -1.40 18.19
N GLU A 186 -21.69 -0.41 19.00
CA GLU A 186 -21.88 0.98 18.61
C GLU A 186 -20.78 1.91 19.14
N GLU A 187 -20.00 1.47 20.12
CA GLU A 187 -18.90 2.24 20.67
C GLU A 187 -17.64 2.02 19.82
N PRO A 188 -16.96 3.09 19.38
CA PRO A 188 -15.73 2.94 18.62
C PRO A 188 -14.59 2.46 19.52
N VAL A 189 -13.79 1.53 19.02
CA VAL A 189 -12.54 1.14 19.68
C VAL A 189 -11.46 2.14 19.32
N ARG A 190 -10.76 2.64 20.33
CA ARG A 190 -9.63 3.54 20.13
C ARG A 190 -8.37 2.76 19.76
N TYR A 191 -7.72 3.20 18.70
CA TYR A 191 -6.44 2.71 18.20
C TYR A 191 -5.45 3.87 18.15
N VAL A 192 -4.17 3.62 18.43
CA VAL A 192 -3.09 4.61 18.33
C VAL A 192 -2.07 4.22 17.28
N ARG A 193 -1.50 5.21 16.60
CA ARG A 193 -0.51 4.99 15.54
C ARG A 193 0.81 4.48 16.13
N VAL A 194 1.24 3.33 15.63
CA VAL A 194 2.57 2.73 15.88
C VAL A 194 3.54 3.11 14.75
N PHE A 195 3.08 3.00 13.49
CA PHE A 195 3.87 3.42 12.31
C PHE A 195 3.04 4.26 11.32
N PRO A 196 3.68 5.16 10.56
CA PRO A 196 5.07 5.59 10.73
C PRO A 196 5.27 6.33 12.05
N LYS A 197 6.49 6.26 12.59
CA LYS A 197 6.84 6.97 13.83
C LYS A 197 6.82 8.47 13.55
N PRO A 198 6.15 9.31 14.37
CA PRO A 198 6.19 10.75 14.20
C PRO A 198 7.64 11.25 14.26
N LYS A 199 8.07 12.14 13.35
CA LYS A 199 9.38 12.84 13.41
C LYS A 199 9.80 13.30 14.82
N ALA A 200 8.86 13.83 15.60
CA ALA A 200 9.12 14.29 16.97
C ALA A 200 9.65 13.19 17.93
N SER A 201 9.52 11.91 17.58
CA SER A 201 10.04 10.77 18.36
C SER A 201 11.38 10.21 17.85
N GLN A 202 11.98 10.81 16.82
CA GLN A 202 13.29 10.40 16.28
C GLN A 202 14.47 11.14 16.90
N GLU A 203 14.25 12.15 17.74
CA GLU A 203 15.29 12.62 18.66
C GLU A 203 15.76 11.40 19.47
N PRO A 204 17.08 11.13 19.53
CA PRO A 204 17.60 9.93 20.16
C PRO A 204 17.11 9.89 21.61
N ALA A 205 16.17 9.00 21.87
CA ALA A 205 15.67 8.75 23.22
C ALA A 205 16.90 8.42 24.06
N SER A 206 17.31 9.33 24.95
CA SER A 206 18.30 9.00 25.94
C SER A 206 17.75 7.79 26.71
N GLU A 207 18.42 6.64 26.61
CA GLU A 207 17.92 5.29 26.94
C GLU A 207 17.56 5.07 28.44
N PHE A 208 17.43 6.12 29.25
CA PHE A 208 17.29 6.01 30.71
C PHE A 208 16.18 6.84 31.34
N SER A 209 15.23 7.39 30.58
CA SER A 209 14.07 8.08 31.19
C SER A 209 12.88 7.14 31.33
N ASP A 210 12.68 6.70 32.57
CA ASP A 210 11.59 5.88 33.09
C ASP A 210 10.21 6.44 32.67
N GLY A 211 9.63 5.85 31.62
CA GLY A 211 8.20 5.58 31.41
C GLY A 211 7.16 6.70 31.42
N SER A 212 7.52 7.97 31.71
CA SER A 212 6.53 9.04 31.88
C SER A 212 6.52 9.98 30.67
N PRO A 213 5.46 9.99 29.84
CA PRO A 213 5.33 10.85 28.65
C PRO A 213 5.01 12.31 29.04
N THR A 214 5.80 12.92 29.91
CA THR A 214 5.45 14.20 30.56
C THR A 214 6.01 15.46 29.90
N GLY A 215 7.00 15.35 29.01
CA GLY A 215 7.58 16.53 28.34
C GLY A 215 7.11 16.70 26.90
N ASP A 216 6.36 17.76 26.64
CA ASP A 216 6.25 18.47 25.35
C ASP A 216 5.39 17.88 24.20
N ARG A 217 4.79 16.69 24.36
CA ARG A 217 3.80 16.21 23.37
C ARG A 217 2.44 16.92 23.46
N ARG A 218 2.26 17.81 24.44
CA ARG A 218 0.96 18.39 24.81
C ARG A 218 0.51 19.55 23.92
N ASP A 219 1.42 20.18 23.18
CA ASP A 219 1.09 21.43 22.49
C ASP A 219 0.52 21.22 21.07
N ARG A 220 0.70 20.03 20.49
CA ARG A 220 0.10 19.72 19.18
C ARG A 220 -1.28 19.08 19.33
N PRO A 221 -2.30 19.55 18.59
CA PRO A 221 -3.61 18.91 18.59
C PRO A 221 -3.51 17.45 18.12
N ILE A 222 -4.15 16.54 18.85
CA ILE A 222 -4.23 15.11 18.48
C ILE A 222 -5.05 15.01 17.20
N ARG A 223 -4.47 14.43 16.15
CA ARG A 223 -5.16 14.17 14.89
C ARG A 223 -5.94 12.87 15.02
N ILE A 224 -7.26 12.95 14.89
CA ILE A 224 -8.17 11.81 15.01
C ILE A 224 -8.75 11.51 13.64
N ALA A 225 -8.77 10.24 13.25
CA ALA A 225 -9.56 9.76 12.10
C ALA A 225 -10.57 8.71 12.55
N ARG A 226 -11.58 8.46 11.72
CA ARG A 226 -12.62 7.45 11.95
C ARG A 226 -12.58 6.38 10.87
N LEU A 227 -12.56 5.13 11.28
CA LEU A 227 -12.56 3.96 10.40
C LEU A 227 -13.83 3.14 10.61
N TYR A 228 -14.52 2.80 9.53
CA TYR A 228 -15.79 2.06 9.57
C TYR A 228 -15.60 0.65 9.00
N LEU A 229 -15.34 -0.32 9.88
CA LEU A 229 -15.10 -1.72 9.50
C LEU A 229 -16.41 -2.51 9.44
N LYS A 230 -16.58 -3.30 8.38
CA LYS A 230 -17.76 -4.15 8.21
C LYS A 230 -17.39 -5.45 7.53
N LYS A 231 -17.90 -6.58 8.04
CA LYS A 231 -17.52 -7.92 7.59
C LYS A 231 -17.89 -8.16 6.12
N THR A 232 -18.97 -7.53 5.65
CA THR A 232 -19.43 -7.62 4.25
C THR A 232 -18.49 -6.92 3.27
N ASN A 233 -17.57 -6.08 3.74
CA ASN A 233 -16.64 -5.33 2.87
C ASN A 233 -15.29 -6.06 2.73
N VAL A 234 -15.27 -7.38 2.83
CA VAL A 234 -14.05 -8.19 2.65
C VAL A 234 -13.56 -8.09 1.19
N LEU A 235 -12.27 -7.81 1.03
CA LEU A 235 -11.57 -7.79 -0.26
C LEU A 235 -10.91 -9.14 -0.56
N GLY A 236 -10.45 -9.84 0.47
CA GLY A 236 -9.86 -11.17 0.34
C GLY A 236 -9.31 -11.72 1.65
N ASP A 237 -9.09 -13.02 1.67
CA ASP A 237 -8.55 -13.77 2.79
C ASP A 237 -7.24 -14.46 2.38
N GLY A 238 -6.23 -14.30 3.21
CA GLY A 238 -4.93 -14.94 3.10
C GLY A 238 -4.72 -15.96 4.21
N HIS A 239 -3.58 -16.66 4.17
CA HIS A 239 -3.28 -17.70 5.15
C HIS A 239 -3.11 -17.18 6.59
N HIS A 240 -2.88 -15.87 6.80
CA HIS A 240 -2.65 -15.30 8.12
C HIS A 240 -3.44 -13.99 8.35
N SER A 241 -4.31 -13.61 7.43
CA SER A 241 -4.92 -12.29 7.48
C SER A 241 -6.13 -12.20 6.58
N SER A 242 -7.06 -11.35 6.95
CA SER A 242 -8.13 -10.86 6.08
C SER A 242 -7.87 -9.41 5.69
N VAL A 243 -8.35 -9.01 4.52
CA VAL A 243 -8.27 -7.63 4.02
C VAL A 243 -9.70 -7.13 3.77
N TYR A 244 -9.99 -5.93 4.23
CA TYR A 244 -11.28 -5.27 4.08
C TYR A 244 -11.13 -3.93 3.34
N SER A 245 -12.13 -3.53 2.58
CA SER A 245 -12.28 -2.14 2.12
C SER A 245 -13.11 -1.39 3.14
N ALA A 246 -12.63 -0.25 3.61
CA ALA A 246 -13.29 0.50 4.68
C ALA A 246 -13.36 1.99 4.37
N PRO A 247 -14.49 2.66 4.65
CA PRO A 247 -14.53 4.11 4.73
C PRO A 247 -13.60 4.60 5.84
N LEU A 248 -12.75 5.57 5.49
CA LEU A 248 -11.87 6.30 6.40
C LEU A 248 -12.22 7.78 6.28
N ARG A 249 -12.69 8.37 7.36
CA ARG A 249 -12.99 9.80 7.46
C ARG A 249 -11.85 10.51 8.18
N LEU A 250 -11.20 11.43 7.49
CA LEU A 250 -10.02 12.14 7.98
C LEU A 250 -9.81 13.47 7.25
N ARG A 251 -8.98 14.34 7.83
CA ARG A 251 -8.53 15.57 7.20
C ARG A 251 -7.38 15.30 6.23
N LEU A 252 -7.52 15.73 4.97
CA LEU A 252 -6.51 15.52 3.91
C LEU A 252 -5.77 16.79 3.48
N SER A 253 -6.17 17.96 3.98
CA SER A 253 -5.51 19.24 3.74
C SER A 253 -5.19 19.92 5.07
N ALA A 254 -3.98 20.50 5.18
CA ALA A 254 -3.60 21.28 6.36
C ALA A 254 -4.38 22.61 6.45
N GLU A 255 -4.76 23.15 5.28
CA GLU A 255 -5.41 24.45 5.13
C GLU A 255 -6.93 24.39 5.38
N SER A 256 -7.52 23.20 5.28
CA SER A 256 -8.95 22.98 5.51
C SER A 256 -9.17 22.25 6.83
N ASN A 257 -10.26 22.59 7.52
CA ASN A 257 -10.77 21.82 8.65
C ASN A 257 -11.79 20.76 8.21
N GLU A 258 -12.10 20.67 6.92
CA GLU A 258 -13.04 19.70 6.39
C GLU A 258 -12.45 18.30 6.40
N GLU A 259 -13.24 17.34 6.88
CA GLU A 259 -12.93 15.93 6.78
C GLU A 259 -13.43 15.38 5.44
N SER A 260 -12.60 14.58 4.80
CA SER A 260 -12.97 13.81 3.61
C SER A 260 -13.19 12.35 4.00
N THR A 261 -14.14 11.69 3.33
CA THR A 261 -14.35 10.25 3.46
C THR A 261 -13.84 9.55 2.21
N VAL A 262 -12.90 8.62 2.40
CA VAL A 262 -12.24 7.87 1.32
C VAL A 262 -12.27 6.36 1.62
N ARG A 263 -11.97 5.51 0.64
CA ARG A 263 -11.78 4.06 0.86
C ARG A 263 -10.31 3.73 1.07
N VAL A 264 -10.03 2.85 2.02
CA VAL A 264 -8.69 2.28 2.25
C VAL A 264 -8.79 0.76 2.38
N GLY A 265 -7.70 0.06 2.06
CA GLY A 265 -7.54 -1.34 2.41
C GLY A 265 -7.10 -1.46 3.87
N VAL A 266 -7.77 -2.32 4.64
CA VAL A 266 -7.45 -2.60 6.03
C VAL A 266 -7.13 -4.08 6.15
N LYS A 267 -5.87 -4.39 6.45
CA LYS A 267 -5.42 -5.77 6.70
C LYS A 267 -5.42 -6.03 8.20
N THR A 268 -6.02 -7.16 8.58
CA THR A 268 -6.13 -7.64 9.96
C THR A 268 -5.53 -9.04 10.05
N ALA A 269 -4.83 -9.35 11.14
CA ALA A 269 -4.30 -10.68 11.39
C ALA A 269 -5.41 -11.65 11.82
N ASP A 270 -5.25 -12.94 11.53
CA ASP A 270 -6.08 -14.01 12.13
C ASP A 270 -5.82 -14.16 13.63
N ALA A 271 -6.68 -14.91 14.33
CA ALA A 271 -6.60 -15.14 15.78
C ALA A 271 -5.50 -16.14 16.16
N ARG A 272 -4.34 -16.02 15.51
CA ARG A 272 -3.16 -16.87 15.69
C ARG A 272 -1.94 -16.01 15.94
N CYS A 273 -1.11 -16.41 16.89
CA CYS A 273 0.05 -15.64 17.29
C CYS A 273 1.01 -15.33 16.11
N GLY A 274 1.30 -16.30 15.23
CA GLY A 274 2.14 -16.08 14.05
C GLY A 274 1.53 -15.11 13.04
N ALA A 275 0.20 -15.05 12.94
CA ALA A 275 -0.48 -14.09 12.08
C ALA A 275 -0.29 -12.63 12.53
N HIS A 276 -0.31 -12.36 13.84
CA HIS A 276 -0.02 -11.03 14.37
C HIS A 276 1.43 -10.61 14.11
N GLU A 277 2.37 -11.53 14.27
CA GLU A 277 3.79 -11.28 14.01
C GLU A 277 4.03 -11.02 12.51
N MET A 278 3.40 -11.79 11.63
CA MET A 278 3.46 -11.56 10.18
C MET A 278 2.93 -10.19 9.78
N LEU A 279 1.79 -9.76 10.36
CA LEU A 279 1.25 -8.43 10.11
C LEU A 279 2.17 -7.31 10.66
N ARG A 280 2.80 -7.53 11.83
CA ARG A 280 3.79 -6.61 12.40
C ARG A 280 5.01 -6.47 11.50
N ARG A 281 5.57 -7.57 11.02
CA ARG A 281 6.71 -7.57 10.08
C ARG A 281 6.38 -6.87 8.78
N GLU A 282 5.19 -7.09 8.26
CA GLU A 282 4.71 -6.38 7.07
C GLU A 282 4.61 -4.87 7.30
N ALA A 283 4.08 -4.43 8.46
CA ALA A 283 4.05 -3.01 8.81
C ALA A 283 5.46 -2.41 8.96
N VAL A 284 6.41 -3.15 9.54
CA VAL A 284 7.83 -2.76 9.62
C VAL A 284 8.41 -2.62 8.21
N ALA A 285 8.08 -3.53 7.30
CA ALA A 285 8.50 -3.46 5.91
C ALA A 285 8.00 -2.19 5.22
N TYR A 286 6.70 -1.92 5.32
CA TYR A 286 6.12 -0.69 4.77
C TYR A 286 6.76 0.56 5.35
N ASN A 287 6.98 0.59 6.66
CA ASN A 287 7.65 1.73 7.30
C ASN A 287 9.11 1.91 6.83
N ALA A 288 9.78 0.85 6.37
CA ALA A 288 11.15 0.90 5.89
C ALA A 288 11.27 1.26 4.40
N PHE A 289 10.21 1.07 3.60
CA PHE A 289 10.29 1.35 2.16
C PHE A 289 10.48 2.84 1.90
N PRO A 290 11.40 3.22 1.00
CA PRO A 290 11.51 4.59 0.57
C PRO A 290 10.25 4.99 -0.22
N ARG A 291 9.81 6.24 -0.02
CA ARG A 291 8.56 6.78 -0.57
C ARG A 291 8.39 6.56 -2.09
N HIS A 292 9.49 6.57 -2.85
CA HIS A 292 9.47 6.36 -4.30
C HIS A 292 9.10 4.93 -4.74
N LEU A 293 9.05 3.96 -3.83
CA LEU A 293 8.48 2.64 -4.11
C LEU A 293 6.96 2.61 -3.95
N MET A 294 6.37 3.58 -3.24
CA MET A 294 4.93 3.67 -2.97
C MET A 294 4.19 4.65 -3.88
N GLU A 295 4.93 5.54 -4.55
CA GLU A 295 4.37 6.56 -5.44
C GLU A 295 4.76 6.30 -6.89
N ASP A 296 3.83 6.53 -7.80
CA ASP A 296 4.10 6.60 -9.22
C ASP A 296 4.86 7.92 -9.48
N ARG A 297 6.16 7.83 -9.82
CA ARG A 297 6.95 9.03 -10.08
C ARG A 297 6.75 9.49 -11.51
N TYR A 298 6.10 10.64 -11.62
CA TYR A 298 6.19 11.50 -12.79
C TYR A 298 7.37 12.42 -12.51
N PRO A 299 8.33 12.57 -13.43
CA PRO A 299 9.19 13.74 -13.37
C PRO A 299 8.25 14.92 -13.42
N SER A 300 8.19 15.65 -12.30
CA SER A 300 7.61 16.97 -12.30
C SER A 300 8.35 17.71 -13.40
N VAL A 301 7.68 17.96 -14.53
CA VAL A 301 8.21 18.88 -15.51
C VAL A 301 8.43 20.14 -14.70
N ASN A 302 9.69 20.51 -14.48
CA ASN A 302 10.04 21.80 -13.93
C ASN A 302 9.63 22.80 -15.01
N VAL A 303 8.33 23.06 -15.10
CA VAL A 303 7.79 24.22 -15.77
C VAL A 303 8.29 25.35 -14.90
N LYS A 304 9.49 25.84 -15.24
CA LYS A 304 10.01 27.09 -14.72
C LYS A 304 8.85 28.07 -14.90
N PRO A 305 8.22 28.58 -13.84
CA PRO A 305 7.09 29.47 -14.00
C PRO A 305 7.58 30.59 -14.89
N SER A 306 7.05 30.66 -16.11
CA SER A 306 7.37 31.73 -17.04
C SER A 306 6.92 32.98 -16.31
N GLN A 307 7.88 33.74 -15.78
CA GLN A 307 7.59 35.06 -15.22
C GLN A 307 6.83 35.81 -16.32
N PRO A 308 5.63 36.34 -16.04
CA PRO A 308 4.96 37.19 -17.01
C PRO A 308 5.93 38.32 -17.33
N ALA A 309 6.30 38.43 -18.61
CA ALA A 309 7.15 39.49 -19.09
C ALA A 309 6.52 40.82 -18.70
N ALA A 310 7.08 41.49 -17.69
CA ALA A 310 6.69 42.84 -17.32
C ALA A 310 7.00 43.74 -18.51
N SER A 311 5.96 44.26 -19.18
CA SER A 311 6.13 45.31 -20.17
C SER A 311 6.56 46.57 -19.44
N SER A 312 7.84 46.91 -19.53
CA SER A 312 8.38 48.18 -19.09
C SER A 312 7.84 49.31 -19.99
N ALA A 313 6.87 50.06 -19.50
CA ALA A 313 6.56 51.38 -20.03
C ALA A 313 7.55 52.39 -19.45
N GLN A 314 8.44 52.89 -20.30
CA GLN A 314 9.31 54.04 -20.01
C GLN A 314 8.46 55.32 -19.91
N THR A 315 8.59 56.03 -18.79
CA THR A 315 8.41 57.49 -18.73
C THR A 315 9.57 58.08 -17.94
N GLY A 316 10.18 59.13 -18.50
CA GLY A 316 11.46 59.68 -18.07
C GLY A 316 11.37 60.89 -17.13
N SER A 317 12.55 61.54 -17.02
CA SER A 317 12.92 62.74 -16.22
C SER A 317 13.17 62.48 -14.73
N SER A 318 14.14 63.10 -14.05
CA SER A 318 15.19 64.07 -14.40
C SER A 318 15.99 64.35 -13.11
N ALA A 319 17.29 64.61 -13.27
CA ALA A 319 18.20 65.41 -12.42
C ALA A 319 18.78 64.86 -11.09
N THR A 320 20.12 64.86 -11.09
CA THR A 320 21.15 64.81 -10.03
C THR A 320 21.23 66.17 -9.25
N PRO A 321 22.14 66.44 -8.26
CA PRO A 321 23.41 65.77 -7.94
C PRO A 321 23.89 65.71 -6.46
N GLU A 322 25.08 65.08 -6.31
CA GLU A 322 26.20 65.42 -5.41
C GLU A 322 26.20 65.08 -3.91
N GLY A 323 27.26 64.36 -3.50
CA GLY A 323 27.68 64.16 -2.11
C GLY A 323 28.76 63.09 -1.97
N ALA A 324 30.03 63.49 -2.03
CA ALA A 324 31.23 62.66 -2.02
C ALA A 324 31.72 62.26 -0.62
N ALA A 325 32.43 61.11 -0.51
CA ALA A 325 33.67 60.86 0.28
C ALA A 325 33.97 59.33 0.28
N HIS A 326 35.10 58.87 -0.31
CA HIS A 326 36.37 58.46 0.36
C HIS A 326 36.17 57.30 1.38
N VAL A 327 36.86 56.14 1.34
CA VAL A 327 38.32 55.89 1.35
C VAL A 327 38.65 54.46 0.87
N ASP A 328 39.86 54.35 0.32
CA ASP A 328 40.70 53.23 -0.15
C ASP A 328 40.96 52.03 0.80
N VAL A 329 41.41 50.89 0.25
CA VAL A 329 42.76 50.28 0.42
C VAL A 329 42.76 48.77 0.06
N GLU A 330 43.59 48.43 -0.96
CA GLU A 330 44.53 47.28 -1.16
C GLU A 330 44.16 45.84 -0.73
N MET A 331 44.77 44.74 -1.20
CA MET A 331 45.67 44.31 -2.29
C MET A 331 45.64 42.77 -2.21
N GLY A 332 45.85 42.06 -3.32
CA GLY A 332 45.98 40.60 -3.25
C GLY A 332 46.25 39.95 -4.60
N ASP A 333 47.51 40.06 -5.02
CA ASP A 333 48.13 39.45 -6.21
C ASP A 333 47.99 37.91 -6.25
N GLY A 334 47.93 37.36 -7.47
CA GLY A 334 47.87 35.92 -7.70
C GLY A 334 48.03 35.53 -9.17
N THR A 335 49.22 35.77 -9.70
CA THR A 335 49.75 35.40 -11.02
C THR A 335 49.59 33.92 -11.39
N GLY A 336 49.30 33.64 -12.68
CA GLY A 336 49.38 32.28 -13.24
C GLY A 336 49.13 32.21 -14.76
N THR A 337 50.14 32.62 -15.54
CA THR A 337 50.38 32.34 -16.98
C THR A 337 50.29 30.82 -17.30
N GLY A 338 49.97 30.30 -18.49
CA GLY A 338 49.81 30.80 -19.86
C GLY A 338 49.65 29.59 -20.82
N GLY A 339 49.30 29.80 -22.10
CA GLY A 339 49.30 28.71 -23.10
C GLY A 339 48.43 28.93 -24.36
N THR A 340 48.94 29.74 -25.29
CA THR A 340 48.73 29.78 -26.77
C THR A 340 48.68 28.39 -27.44
N ALA A 341 48.14 28.11 -28.64
CA ALA A 341 47.58 28.85 -29.78
C ALA A 341 46.86 27.85 -30.72
N ALA A 342 45.99 28.38 -31.61
CA ALA A 342 45.35 27.71 -32.77
C ALA A 342 46.31 27.68 -34.00
N PRO A 343 45.89 27.49 -35.27
CA PRO A 343 44.69 26.89 -35.91
C PRO A 343 45.03 25.96 -37.11
N ALA A 344 44.02 25.34 -37.77
CA ALA A 344 43.87 25.25 -39.25
C ALA A 344 42.73 24.31 -39.70
N ALA A 345 41.93 24.77 -40.67
CA ALA A 345 41.10 23.99 -41.61
C ALA A 345 41.81 24.00 -43.00
N PRO A 346 41.20 23.70 -44.19
CA PRO A 346 39.96 23.00 -44.58
C PRO A 346 40.15 22.02 -45.79
N THR A 347 39.08 21.36 -46.29
CA THR A 347 38.72 20.90 -47.68
C THR A 347 37.93 19.58 -47.65
N SER A 348 37.09 19.13 -48.59
CA SER A 348 36.09 19.68 -49.55
C SER A 348 35.50 18.48 -50.35
N GLN A 349 34.20 18.50 -50.63
CA GLN A 349 33.47 17.92 -51.80
C GLN A 349 33.52 16.41 -52.16
N SER A 350 32.35 15.78 -52.33
CA SER A 350 31.81 15.36 -53.66
C SER A 350 30.43 14.69 -53.58
N ASP A 351 29.63 14.95 -54.61
CA ASP A 351 28.25 14.52 -54.91
C ASP A 351 28.02 12.99 -55.09
N ALA A 352 26.76 12.54 -54.94
CA ALA A 352 26.02 11.83 -56.01
C ALA A 352 24.63 11.31 -55.55
N SER A 353 23.60 11.92 -56.13
CA SER A 353 22.33 11.40 -56.67
C SER A 353 21.89 9.94 -56.42
N GLY A 354 20.65 9.78 -55.96
CA GLY A 354 19.88 8.53 -56.01
C GLY A 354 18.39 8.76 -55.72
N VAL A 355 17.63 9.10 -56.76
CA VAL A 355 16.16 9.26 -56.76
C VAL A 355 15.50 7.89 -56.91
N PHE A 356 14.55 7.54 -56.04
CA PHE A 356 13.40 6.68 -56.35
C PHE A 356 12.17 7.10 -55.51
N PRO A 357 10.94 6.96 -56.04
CA PRO A 357 9.71 7.47 -55.44
C PRO A 357 8.99 6.38 -54.63
N GLY A 358 8.27 6.74 -53.58
CA GLY A 358 7.45 5.76 -52.88
C GLY A 358 6.75 6.27 -51.62
N GLU A 359 5.47 6.57 -51.80
CA GLU A 359 4.38 6.42 -50.83
C GLU A 359 4.24 7.36 -49.63
N ALA A 360 3.03 7.90 -49.60
CA ALA A 360 2.49 8.83 -48.66
C ALA A 360 2.12 8.18 -47.32
N ASP A 361 2.24 9.01 -46.29
CA ASP A 361 1.34 9.07 -45.14
C ASP A 361 1.24 7.82 -44.25
N LYS A 362 2.24 7.67 -43.37
CA LYS A 362 2.08 6.97 -42.09
C LYS A 362 2.52 7.90 -40.96
N SER A 363 1.52 8.57 -40.38
CA SER A 363 1.43 9.01 -38.98
C SER A 363 2.78 9.19 -38.28
N ALA A 364 3.25 10.43 -38.29
CA ALA A 364 4.34 10.88 -37.43
C ALA A 364 3.89 10.78 -35.95
N HIS A 365 4.07 9.60 -35.35
CA HIS A 365 4.15 9.47 -33.91
C HIS A 365 5.42 10.20 -33.48
N THR A 366 5.27 11.49 -33.18
CA THR A 366 6.35 12.28 -32.59
C THR A 366 6.71 11.60 -31.27
N PRO A 367 7.94 11.09 -31.08
CA PRO A 367 8.34 10.57 -29.79
C PRO A 367 8.45 11.76 -28.85
N THR A 368 7.37 12.04 -28.11
CA THR A 368 7.40 12.96 -26.97
C THR A 368 8.53 12.54 -26.05
N PRO A 369 9.36 13.47 -25.52
CA PRO A 369 10.48 13.16 -24.65
C PRO A 369 10.05 12.22 -23.53
N GLY A 370 10.38 10.94 -23.73
CA GLY A 370 9.94 9.82 -22.93
C GLY A 370 10.66 9.82 -21.61
N HIS A 371 10.16 10.62 -20.69
CA HIS A 371 10.59 10.52 -19.32
C HIS A 371 10.18 9.15 -18.78
N ASP A 372 11.17 8.38 -18.32
CA ASP A 372 11.05 7.02 -17.77
C ASP A 372 10.14 7.02 -16.52
N LEU A 373 8.83 6.93 -16.74
CA LEU A 373 7.83 6.83 -15.67
C LEU A 373 8.04 5.52 -14.93
N LYS A 374 8.36 5.63 -13.64
CA LYS A 374 8.55 4.47 -12.77
C LYS A 374 7.28 4.26 -11.93
N PRO A 375 6.46 3.25 -12.24
CA PRO A 375 5.25 2.96 -11.45
C PRO A 375 5.61 2.62 -10.01
N ALA A 376 4.71 2.76 -9.05
CA ALA A 376 4.98 2.27 -7.71
C ALA A 376 5.16 0.74 -7.71
N VAL A 377 6.02 0.27 -6.83
CA VAL A 377 6.34 -1.15 -6.67
C VAL A 377 5.46 -1.79 -5.61
N VAL A 378 5.18 -1.07 -4.52
CA VAL A 378 4.44 -1.55 -3.36
C VAL A 378 3.24 -0.64 -3.07
N PRO A 379 2.21 -1.10 -2.33
CA PRO A 379 1.10 -0.28 -1.91
C PRO A 379 1.52 0.98 -1.16
N LYS A 380 0.72 2.04 -1.27
CA LYS A 380 0.83 3.17 -0.34
C LYS A 380 0.49 2.73 1.08
N PHE A 381 1.27 3.21 2.04
CA PHE A 381 1.13 2.90 3.45
C PHE A 381 0.50 4.08 4.20
N PHE A 382 -0.65 3.86 4.84
CA PHE A 382 -1.42 4.87 5.56
C PHE A 382 -1.34 4.74 7.08
N GLY A 383 -0.66 3.70 7.56
CA GLY A 383 -0.27 3.55 8.95
C GLY A 383 -0.55 2.16 9.51
N TYR A 384 0.06 1.91 10.67
CA TYR A 384 -0.12 0.70 11.46
C TYR A 384 -0.54 1.11 12.86
N TYR A 385 -1.67 0.58 13.32
CA TYR A 385 -2.31 1.03 14.55
C TYR A 385 -2.57 -0.13 15.49
N ALA A 386 -2.46 0.13 16.79
CA ALA A 386 -2.72 -0.83 17.85
C ALA A 386 -3.83 -0.34 18.78
N ALA A 387 -4.69 -1.26 19.22
CA ALA A 387 -5.77 -0.96 20.15
C ALA A 387 -5.19 -0.47 21.49
N VAL A 388 -5.91 0.42 22.16
CA VAL A 388 -5.58 0.85 23.53
C VAL A 388 -6.67 0.45 24.51
N ASP A 389 -6.27 0.23 25.76
CA ASP A 389 -7.20 0.03 26.87
C ASP A 389 -7.81 1.37 27.35
N ALA A 390 -8.65 1.30 28.38
CA ALA A 390 -9.29 2.48 28.98
C ALA A 390 -8.28 3.48 29.57
N ASP A 391 -7.09 3.02 29.97
CA ASP A 391 -6.00 3.86 30.47
C ASP A 391 -5.18 4.49 29.32
N GLY A 392 -5.50 4.17 28.06
CA GLY A 392 -4.78 4.62 26.88
C GLY A 392 -3.45 3.89 26.66
N ARG A 393 -3.20 2.77 27.35
CA ARG A 393 -2.03 1.93 27.10
C ARG A 393 -2.29 1.03 25.90
N VAL A 394 -1.28 0.86 25.06
CA VAL A 394 -1.36 -0.09 23.95
C VAL A 394 -1.57 -1.48 24.51
N ILE A 395 -2.61 -2.17 24.02
CA ILE A 395 -2.83 -3.59 24.29
C ILE A 395 -1.81 -4.36 23.44
N ASP A 396 -0.57 -4.36 23.92
CA ASP A 396 0.51 -5.14 23.32
C ASP A 396 0.64 -6.45 24.08
N HIS A 397 0.45 -7.54 23.36
CA HIS A 397 0.90 -8.83 23.82
C HIS A 397 2.15 -9.14 23.04
N ASP A 398 3.29 -9.06 23.73
CA ASP A 398 4.51 -9.60 23.20
C ASP A 398 4.24 -11.05 22.80
N HIS A 399 4.62 -11.39 21.58
CA HIS A 399 4.61 -12.75 21.05
C HIS A 399 5.69 -13.56 21.81
N SER A 400 5.57 -13.66 23.13
CA SER A 400 6.50 -14.35 24.01
C SER A 400 5.88 -15.67 24.44
N HIS A 401 5.49 -16.48 23.46
CA HIS A 401 5.45 -17.91 23.69
C HIS A 401 6.84 -18.42 23.33
N PRO A 402 7.67 -18.84 24.32
CA PRO A 402 9.05 -19.24 24.07
C PRO A 402 9.20 -20.37 23.05
N SER A 403 8.11 -21.12 22.83
CA SER A 403 8.05 -22.26 21.91
C SER A 403 7.43 -21.93 20.55
N CYS A 404 6.91 -20.72 20.33
CA CYS A 404 6.22 -20.41 19.08
C CYS A 404 7.16 -19.88 18.02
N ASP A 405 7.12 -20.50 16.84
CA ASP A 405 7.75 -19.94 15.66
C ASP A 405 6.87 -18.84 15.02
N LYS A 406 7.42 -18.15 14.04
CA LYS A 406 6.76 -17.05 13.30
C LYS A 406 5.54 -17.51 12.46
N ASP A 407 5.46 -18.80 12.17
CA ASP A 407 4.40 -19.48 11.43
C ASP A 407 3.41 -20.21 12.38
N ASP A 408 3.62 -20.11 13.69
CA ASP A 408 2.81 -20.79 14.70
C ASP A 408 1.35 -20.40 14.67
N THR A 409 0.55 -21.39 15.05
CA THR A 409 -0.91 -21.35 14.96
C THR A 409 -1.60 -21.27 16.32
N CYS A 410 -0.84 -20.97 17.37
CA CYS A 410 -1.40 -20.86 18.72
C CYS A 410 -2.52 -19.83 18.75
N ALA A 411 -3.70 -20.22 19.25
CA ALA A 411 -4.87 -19.36 19.29
C ALA A 411 -4.67 -18.24 20.30
N VAL A 412 -5.07 -17.02 19.92
CA VAL A 412 -4.90 -15.82 20.75
C VAL A 412 -6.19 -15.03 20.84
N SER A 413 -6.43 -14.41 21.99
CA SER A 413 -7.66 -13.66 22.29
C SER A 413 -7.50 -12.14 22.23
N TRP A 414 -6.29 -11.65 21.96
CA TRP A 414 -6.02 -10.22 21.96
C TRP A 414 -6.42 -9.52 20.65
N PRO A 415 -6.65 -8.19 20.70
CA PRO A 415 -7.05 -7.42 19.53
C PRO A 415 -6.06 -7.54 18.37
N THR A 416 -6.59 -7.58 17.15
CA THR A 416 -5.78 -7.46 15.95
C THR A 416 -5.29 -6.02 15.80
N ARG A 417 -4.07 -5.87 15.28
CA ARG A 417 -3.56 -4.57 14.83
C ARG A 417 -4.10 -4.29 13.43
N LEU A 418 -4.20 -3.02 13.08
CA LEU A 418 -4.74 -2.59 11.79
C LEU A 418 -3.61 -2.04 10.92
N LEU A 419 -3.42 -2.64 9.74
CA LEU A 419 -2.52 -2.13 8.71
C LEU A 419 -3.35 -1.48 7.60
N LEU A 420 -3.27 -0.16 7.48
CA LEU A 420 -3.99 0.61 6.47
C LEU A 420 -3.07 0.81 5.24
N VAL A 421 -3.55 0.38 4.08
CA VAL A 421 -2.82 0.40 2.81
C VAL A 421 -3.73 0.76 1.63
N GLU A 422 -3.12 1.02 0.48
CA GLU A 422 -3.80 1.19 -0.81
C GLU A 422 -4.64 -0.03 -1.19
N GLU A 423 -5.85 0.19 -1.71
CA GLU A 423 -6.67 -0.84 -2.35
C GLU A 423 -6.09 -1.15 -3.75
N CYS A 424 -5.30 -2.21 -3.87
CA CYS A 424 -4.42 -2.47 -5.02
C CYS A 424 -5.03 -3.35 -6.13
N GLY A 425 -6.33 -3.62 -6.08
CA GLY A 425 -7.04 -4.43 -7.08
C GLY A 425 -7.06 -5.93 -6.77
N LYS A 426 -6.91 -6.76 -7.81
CA LYS A 426 -7.08 -8.22 -7.74
C LYS A 426 -5.75 -8.93 -7.96
N PRO A 427 -5.55 -10.13 -7.39
CA PRO A 427 -4.41 -10.98 -7.76
C PRO A 427 -4.29 -11.16 -9.27
N VAL A 428 -3.07 -11.10 -9.79
CA VAL A 428 -2.83 -11.41 -11.20
C VAL A 428 -3.15 -12.87 -11.48
N VAL A 429 -3.56 -13.13 -12.72
CA VAL A 429 -3.61 -14.49 -13.28
C VAL A 429 -2.59 -14.53 -14.40
N TYR A 430 -1.39 -15.10 -14.19
CA TYR A 430 -0.26 -14.95 -15.12
C TYR A 430 -0.60 -15.44 -16.53
N ARG A 431 -1.43 -16.48 -16.65
CA ARG A 431 -1.92 -17.02 -17.94
C ARG A 431 -2.76 -16.05 -18.75
N ARG A 432 -3.28 -15.00 -18.10
CA ARG A 432 -4.10 -13.95 -18.72
C ARG A 432 -3.31 -12.68 -19.00
N LEU A 433 -2.06 -12.59 -18.54
CA LEU A 433 -1.21 -11.44 -18.77
C LEU A 433 -0.51 -11.55 -20.13
N THR A 434 -0.40 -10.44 -20.86
CA THR A 434 0.46 -10.36 -22.05
C THR A 434 1.93 -10.49 -21.66
N HIS A 435 2.78 -10.80 -22.64
CA HIS A 435 4.22 -10.90 -22.40
C HIS A 435 4.78 -9.60 -21.77
N GLU A 436 4.39 -8.43 -22.28
CA GLU A 436 4.81 -7.12 -21.78
C GLU A 436 4.37 -6.88 -20.33
N GLN A 437 3.15 -7.29 -19.98
CA GLN A 437 2.62 -7.19 -18.61
C GLN A 437 3.41 -8.10 -17.65
N ARG A 438 3.77 -9.31 -18.09
CA ARG A 438 4.60 -10.24 -17.29
C ARG A 438 5.99 -9.68 -17.06
N ILE A 439 6.59 -9.09 -18.10
CA ILE A 439 7.86 -8.35 -17.99
C ILE A 439 7.72 -7.15 -17.04
N ALA A 440 6.59 -6.44 -17.05
CA ALA A 440 6.34 -5.33 -16.11
C ALA A 440 6.33 -5.82 -14.65
N CYS A 441 5.65 -6.92 -14.34
CA CYS A 441 5.67 -7.56 -13.02
C CYS A 441 7.10 -7.96 -12.60
N TYR A 442 7.85 -8.60 -13.49
CA TYR A 442 9.26 -8.96 -13.24
C TYR A 442 10.13 -7.72 -12.95
N LYS A 443 9.93 -6.62 -13.69
CA LYS A 443 10.63 -5.35 -13.47
C LYS A 443 10.32 -4.74 -12.10
N LEU A 444 9.11 -4.93 -11.54
CA LEU A 444 8.80 -4.48 -10.18
C LEU A 444 9.70 -5.18 -9.15
N LEU A 445 9.87 -6.50 -9.27
CA LEU A 445 10.70 -7.28 -8.38
C LEU A 445 12.18 -6.86 -8.46
N LYS A 446 12.70 -6.65 -9.68
CA LYS A 446 14.07 -6.11 -9.87
C LYS A 446 14.25 -4.75 -9.19
N ARG A 447 13.25 -3.89 -9.24
CA ARG A 447 13.29 -2.57 -8.58
C ARG A 447 13.24 -2.68 -7.06
N LEU A 448 12.46 -3.62 -6.52
CA LEU A 448 12.46 -3.93 -5.10
C LEU A 448 13.87 -4.38 -4.63
N HIS A 449 14.50 -5.29 -5.37
CA HIS A 449 15.87 -5.76 -5.08
C HIS A 449 16.92 -4.64 -5.18
N ALA A 450 16.81 -3.80 -6.21
CA ALA A 450 17.70 -2.65 -6.40
C ALA A 450 17.60 -1.67 -5.22
N ALA A 451 16.42 -1.54 -4.61
CA ALA A 451 16.20 -0.74 -3.42
C ALA A 451 16.68 -1.41 -2.11
N GLY A 452 17.22 -2.62 -2.16
CA GLY A 452 17.79 -3.30 -1.00
C GLY A 452 16.82 -4.19 -0.22
N PHE A 453 15.73 -4.64 -0.84
CA PHE A 453 14.71 -5.47 -0.19
C PHE A 453 14.48 -6.77 -0.96
N THR A 454 14.28 -7.88 -0.27
CA THR A 454 13.67 -9.12 -0.83
C THR A 454 12.25 -9.25 -0.33
N GLN A 455 11.35 -9.86 -1.10
CA GLN A 455 9.94 -9.97 -0.70
C GLN A 455 9.72 -11.15 0.28
N GLY A 456 10.44 -12.26 0.10
CA GLY A 456 10.52 -13.41 1.01
C GLY A 456 9.39 -14.46 0.86
N SER A 457 8.44 -14.24 -0.03
CA SER A 457 7.26 -15.10 -0.29
C SER A 457 6.65 -14.80 -1.67
N VAL A 458 7.46 -14.88 -2.73
CA VAL A 458 7.01 -14.45 -4.06
C VAL A 458 6.06 -15.50 -4.63
N TYR A 459 4.80 -15.11 -4.79
CA TYR A 459 3.73 -15.93 -5.36
C TYR A 459 2.85 -15.07 -6.26
N GLU A 460 2.15 -15.70 -7.21
CA GLU A 460 1.19 -15.04 -8.10
C GLU A 460 0.16 -14.21 -7.33
N ARG A 461 -0.39 -14.76 -6.24
CA ARG A 461 -1.37 -14.07 -5.37
C ARG A 461 -0.83 -12.79 -4.73
N ASN A 462 0.50 -12.65 -4.63
CA ASN A 462 1.18 -11.53 -4.00
C ASN A 462 1.57 -10.43 -5.02
N ILE A 463 1.11 -10.54 -6.26
CA ILE A 463 1.16 -9.48 -7.25
C ILE A 463 -0.28 -9.11 -7.60
N LEU A 464 -0.67 -7.87 -7.30
CA LEU A 464 -2.01 -7.36 -7.60
C LEU A 464 -1.99 -6.52 -8.88
N VAL A 465 -3.11 -6.53 -9.59
CA VAL A 465 -3.39 -5.74 -10.78
C VAL A 465 -4.68 -4.92 -10.61
N GLN A 466 -4.64 -3.69 -11.09
CA GLN A 466 -5.78 -2.78 -11.18
C GLN A 466 -5.74 -1.98 -12.50
N PRO A 467 -6.88 -1.43 -12.95
CA PRO A 467 -6.92 -0.51 -14.07
C PRO A 467 -5.94 0.65 -13.89
N GLY A 468 -5.18 0.98 -14.92
CA GLY A 468 -4.18 2.05 -14.87
C GLY A 468 -4.17 2.94 -16.12
N PRO A 469 -3.21 3.88 -16.21
CA PRO A 469 -2.17 4.16 -15.21
C PRO A 469 -2.76 4.84 -13.98
N LEU A 470 -2.13 4.68 -12.80
CA LEU A 470 -2.68 5.30 -11.58
C LEU A 470 -2.56 6.83 -11.55
N SER A 471 -1.75 7.45 -12.43
CA SER A 471 -1.84 8.89 -12.68
C SER A 471 -3.19 9.33 -13.19
N ALA A 472 -3.88 8.47 -13.93
CA ALA A 472 -5.14 8.84 -14.54
C ALA A 472 -6.26 8.85 -13.48
N PRO A 473 -7.23 9.77 -13.59
CA PRO A 473 -8.50 9.70 -12.86
C PRO A 473 -9.20 8.33 -13.05
N PRO A 474 -10.09 7.91 -12.12
CA PRO A 474 -10.70 6.57 -12.18
C PRO A 474 -11.38 6.26 -13.51
N GLY A 475 -12.10 7.24 -14.07
CA GLY A 475 -12.84 7.06 -15.33
C GLY A 475 -11.96 6.94 -16.58
N GLU A 476 -10.68 7.29 -16.48
CA GLU A 476 -9.71 7.22 -17.58
C GLU A 476 -8.79 6.01 -17.47
N ARG A 477 -8.87 5.25 -16.37
CA ARG A 477 -8.07 4.05 -16.17
C ARG A 477 -8.64 2.89 -16.97
N SER A 478 -7.77 2.03 -17.47
CA SER A 478 -8.16 0.85 -18.24
C SER A 478 -7.32 -0.38 -17.93
N ASP A 479 -7.88 -1.55 -18.20
CA ASP A 479 -7.16 -2.83 -18.15
C ASP A 479 -6.17 -3.00 -19.32
N ARG A 480 -6.21 -2.12 -20.34
CA ARG A 480 -5.23 -2.09 -21.42
C ARG A 480 -3.87 -1.54 -20.97
N THR A 481 -3.89 -0.68 -19.96
CA THR A 481 -2.71 -0.05 -19.36
C THR A 481 -2.67 -0.33 -17.85
N PRO A 482 -2.63 -1.61 -17.43
CA PRO A 482 -2.81 -1.96 -16.03
C PRO A 482 -1.65 -1.46 -15.16
N SER A 483 -1.93 -1.31 -13.87
CA SER A 483 -0.91 -1.01 -12.85
C SER A 483 -0.80 -2.18 -11.88
N PHE A 484 0.44 -2.49 -11.48
CA PHE A 484 0.76 -3.65 -10.66
C PHE A 484 1.35 -3.23 -9.30
N ARG A 485 1.15 -4.06 -8.28
CA ARG A 485 1.72 -3.87 -6.93
C ARG A 485 2.17 -5.21 -6.37
N ILE A 486 3.33 -5.25 -5.72
CA ILE A 486 3.78 -6.39 -4.92
C ILE A 486 3.26 -6.20 -3.49
N ILE A 487 2.68 -7.23 -2.89
CA ILE A 487 2.11 -7.19 -1.53
C ILE A 487 2.69 -8.29 -0.63
N ASP A 488 2.18 -8.36 0.60
CA ASP A 488 2.43 -9.45 1.56
C ASP A 488 3.88 -9.53 2.05
N PHE A 489 4.35 -8.43 2.64
CA PHE A 489 5.75 -8.27 3.09
C PHE A 489 6.03 -8.83 4.50
N GLY A 490 5.22 -9.74 5.01
CA GLY A 490 5.44 -10.34 6.33
C GLY A 490 6.75 -11.15 6.45
N ARG A 491 7.31 -11.58 5.31
CA ARG A 491 8.61 -12.29 5.22
C ARG A 491 9.73 -11.46 4.59
N MET A 492 9.49 -10.16 4.36
CA MET A 492 10.46 -9.25 3.76
C MET A 492 11.74 -9.19 4.59
N LYS A 493 12.89 -9.12 3.92
CA LYS A 493 14.18 -8.84 4.57
C LYS A 493 14.85 -7.65 3.88
N ARG A 494 15.45 -6.79 4.69
CA ARG A 494 16.34 -5.73 4.18
C ARG A 494 17.73 -6.28 3.95
N ARG A 495 18.48 -5.68 3.04
CA ARG A 495 19.87 -6.03 2.75
C ARG A 495 20.72 -6.07 4.02
N GLU A 496 20.49 -5.14 4.94
CA GLU A 496 21.23 -5.01 6.20
C GLU A 496 20.95 -6.15 7.20
N GLU A 497 19.86 -6.92 7.02
CA GLU A 497 19.52 -8.06 7.87
C GLU A 497 20.24 -9.35 7.44
N PHE A 498 20.93 -9.34 6.30
CA PHE A 498 21.72 -10.46 5.85
C PHE A 498 23.14 -10.39 6.42
N SER A 499 23.67 -11.54 6.84
CA SER A 499 25.04 -11.65 7.34
C SER A 499 26.12 -11.35 6.27
N SER A 500 25.75 -11.35 4.98
CA SER A 500 26.64 -11.00 3.87
C SER A 500 25.85 -10.51 2.65
N SER A 501 26.48 -9.68 1.83
CA SER A 501 25.95 -9.24 0.53
C SER A 501 25.68 -10.41 -0.42
N MET A 502 26.47 -11.49 -0.33
CA MET A 502 26.29 -12.70 -1.13
C MET A 502 24.96 -13.40 -0.80
N ARG A 503 24.56 -13.47 0.49
CA ARG A 503 23.27 -14.07 0.85
C ARG A 503 22.09 -13.24 0.34
N PHE A 504 22.17 -11.92 0.43
CA PHE A 504 21.16 -11.03 -0.17
C PHE A 504 21.06 -11.26 -1.70
N ALA A 505 22.20 -11.30 -2.40
CA ALA A 505 22.23 -11.52 -3.83
C ALA A 505 21.64 -12.90 -4.23
N GLN A 506 21.91 -13.95 -3.45
CA GLN A 506 21.36 -15.28 -3.66
C GLN A 506 19.83 -15.29 -3.52
N GLU A 507 19.29 -14.63 -2.50
CA GLU A 507 17.84 -14.54 -2.30
C GLU A 507 17.17 -13.70 -3.40
N CYS A 508 17.79 -12.58 -3.81
CA CYS A 508 17.33 -11.84 -4.98
C CYS A 508 17.34 -12.71 -6.26
N GLN A 509 18.36 -13.55 -6.44
CA GLN A 509 18.46 -14.42 -7.61
C GLN A 509 17.39 -15.50 -7.59
N GLN A 510 17.11 -16.12 -6.44
CA GLN A 510 16.05 -17.12 -6.30
C GLN A 510 14.67 -16.54 -6.63
N GLU A 511 14.36 -15.33 -6.13
CA GLU A 511 13.10 -14.65 -6.45
C GLU A 511 13.00 -14.28 -7.94
N LYS A 512 14.11 -13.86 -8.56
CA LYS A 512 14.16 -13.58 -10.01
C LYS A 512 13.94 -14.83 -10.84
N GLU A 513 14.58 -15.94 -10.49
CA GLU A 513 14.42 -17.23 -11.20
C GLU A 513 12.99 -17.72 -11.10
N TRP A 514 12.40 -17.66 -9.90
CA TRP A 514 10.99 -17.96 -9.72
C TRP A 514 10.10 -17.09 -10.61
N ALA A 515 10.33 -15.78 -10.62
CA ALA A 515 9.53 -14.83 -11.39
C ALA A 515 9.72 -15.03 -12.90
N TYR A 516 10.95 -15.30 -13.35
CA TYR A 516 11.24 -15.57 -14.76
C TYR A 516 10.54 -16.86 -15.23
N LYS A 517 10.72 -17.97 -14.50
CA LYS A 517 10.09 -19.26 -14.82
C LYS A 517 8.57 -19.19 -14.80
N THR A 518 8.00 -18.46 -13.83
CA THR A 518 6.54 -18.41 -13.60
C THR A 518 5.84 -17.37 -14.47
N LEU A 519 6.45 -16.19 -14.61
CA LEU A 519 5.83 -15.07 -15.33
C LEU A 519 6.30 -15.00 -16.78
N VAL A 520 7.55 -15.30 -17.10
CA VAL A 520 8.09 -15.09 -18.45
C VAL A 520 7.99 -16.37 -19.28
N ASP A 521 8.59 -17.46 -18.80
CA ASP A 521 8.82 -18.70 -19.57
C ASP A 521 7.63 -19.65 -19.63
N ALA A 522 6.53 -19.39 -18.92
CA ALA A 522 5.42 -20.36 -18.82
C ALA A 522 4.72 -20.69 -20.16
N PHE A 523 5.16 -20.09 -21.28
CA PHE A 523 4.54 -20.19 -22.60
C PHE A 523 5.53 -20.14 -23.79
N GLU A 524 6.84 -20.28 -23.56
CA GLU A 524 7.73 -20.79 -24.63
C GLU A 524 7.67 -22.31 -24.63
#